data_AF-A0A7J7GDC2-F1
#
_entry.id   AF-A0A7J7GDC2-F1
#
_cell.length_a   1.000
_cell.length_b   1.000
_cell.length_c   1.000
_cell.angle_alpha   90.00
_cell.angle_beta   90.00
_cell.angle_gamma   90.00
#
_symmetry.space_group_name_H-M   'P 1'
#
loop_
_entity.id
_entity.type
_entity.pdbx_description
1 polymer ?
#
loop_
_entity_poly.entity_id
_entity_poly.type
_entity_poly.pdbx_seq_one_letter_code
_entity_poly.pdbx_strand_id
1 'polypeptide(L)'
;MSGEILVVPKNGQGHLFPCMELCKHLVSRNYKITLVIDSDISSSLPTSLLQSPLFEIANISSSPPRPDPFHHQEQHMLSCLDELLDPES
;
A
#
# COMPACT_ATOMS: atom_id res chain seq x y z
N MET A 1 6.56 -8.56 30.35
CA MET A 1 5.49 -7.69 29.82
C MET A 1 5.62 -7.71 28.31
N SER A 2 4.59 -8.19 27.59
CA SER A 2 4.52 -8.01 26.13
C SER A 2 3.74 -6.73 25.88
N GLY A 3 4.31 -5.80 25.12
CA GLY A 3 3.70 -4.52 24.78
C GLY A 3 3.43 -4.42 23.28
N GLU A 4 2.52 -3.53 22.90
CA GLU A 4 2.21 -3.22 21.52
C GLU A 4 2.90 -1.91 21.12
N ILE A 5 3.53 -1.89 19.95
CA ILE A 5 4.24 -0.72 19.43
C ILE A 5 3.80 -0.45 18.00
N LEU A 6 3.37 0.79 17.78
CA LEU A 6 3.07 1.32 16.45
C LEU A 6 4.33 1.99 15.89
N VAL A 7 4.74 1.59 14.69
CA VAL A 7 5.88 2.19 13.98
C VAL A 7 5.36 2.94 12.76
N VAL A 8 5.60 4.25 12.73
CA VAL A 8 5.17 5.15 11.64
C VAL A 8 6.40 5.81 11.01
N PRO A 9 7.05 5.15 10.03
CA PRO A 9 8.19 5.72 9.33
C PRO A 9 7.76 6.92 8.47
N LYS A 10 8.69 7.84 8.24
CA LYS A 10 8.55 8.83 7.16
C LYS A 10 8.78 8.15 5.79
N ASN A 11 8.15 8.68 4.75
CA ASN A 11 8.29 8.17 3.39
C ASN A 11 9.76 8.24 2.91
N GLY A 12 10.15 7.26 2.09
CA GLY A 12 11.48 7.15 1.50
C GLY A 12 12.30 5.97 2.04
N GLN A 13 13.07 5.33 1.15
CA GLN A 13 13.83 4.12 1.48
C GLN A 13 14.89 4.35 2.57
N GLY A 14 15.48 5.55 2.63
CA GLY A 14 16.46 5.92 3.67
C GLY A 14 15.91 5.94 5.10
N HIS A 15 14.59 5.94 5.26
CA HIS A 15 13.91 5.86 6.57
C HIS A 15 13.24 4.50 6.78
N LEU A 16 12.70 3.91 5.72
CA LEU A 16 11.95 2.65 5.79
C LEU A 16 12.81 1.46 6.21
N PHE A 17 13.99 1.29 5.60
CA PHE A 17 14.88 0.16 5.92
C PHE A 17 15.33 0.14 7.39
N PRO A 18 15.80 1.25 7.98
CA PRO A 18 16.10 1.31 9.41
C PRO A 18 14.89 0.97 10.29
N CYS A 19 13.69 1.43 9.94
CA CYS A 19 12.47 1.11 10.67
C CYS A 19 12.13 -0.40 10.59
N MET A 20 12.33 -1.04 9.44
CA MET A 20 12.12 -2.48 9.30
C MET A 20 13.10 -3.29 10.16
N GLU A 21 14.38 -2.87 10.21
CA GLU A 21 15.37 -3.52 11.06
C GLU A 21 15.05 -3.33 12.56
N LEU A 22 14.61 -2.13 12.94
CA LEU A 22 14.08 -1.88 14.28
C LEU A 22 12.90 -2.82 14.61
N CYS A 23 11.94 -2.98 13.69
CA CYS A 23 10.80 -3.89 13.88
C CYS A 23 11.27 -5.33 14.16
N LYS A 24 12.29 -5.84 13.45
CA LYS A 24 12.86 -7.17 13.73
C LYS A 24 13.39 -7.28 15.17
N HIS A 25 14.14 -6.28 15.61
CA HIS A 25 14.70 -6.27 16.96
C HIS A 25 13.64 -6.15 18.05
N LEU A 26 12.53 -5.47 17.78
CA LEU A 26 11.42 -5.37 18.72
C LEU A 26 10.63 -6.69 18.77
N VAL A 27 10.37 -7.31 17.62
CA VAL A 27 9.75 -8.64 17.53
C VAL A 27 10.59 -9.69 18.27
N SER A 28 11.92 -9.68 18.12
CA SER A 28 12.80 -10.64 18.82
C SER A 28 12.81 -10.46 20.34
N ARG A 29 12.35 -9.30 20.82
CA ARG A 29 12.14 -8.99 22.25
C ARG A 29 10.70 -9.25 22.70
N ASN A 30 9.90 -9.92 21.87
CA ASN A 30 8.53 -10.32 22.16
C ASN A 30 7.55 -9.14 22.28
N TYR A 31 7.77 -8.07 21.50
CA TYR A 31 6.76 -7.00 21.31
C TYR A 31 5.90 -7.30 20.08
N LYS A 32 4.61 -6.98 20.17
CA LYS A 32 3.72 -6.96 19.00
C LYS A 32 3.90 -5.62 18.27
N ILE A 33 4.17 -5.67 16.98
CA ILE A 33 4.52 -4.53 16.15
C ILE A 33 3.51 -4.36 15.03
N THR A 34 3.01 -3.14 14.86
CA THR A 34 2.24 -2.74 13.69
C THR A 34 3.02 -1.66 12.94
N LEU A 35 3.38 -1.95 11.70
CA LEU A 35 4.06 -1.01 10.80
C LEU A 35 3.03 -0.32 9.92
N VAL A 36 2.92 1.01 10.05
CA VAL A 36 1.99 1.82 9.25
C VAL A 36 2.71 2.34 8.02
N ILE A 37 2.15 2.10 6.83
CA ILE A 37 2.74 2.51 5.56
C ILE A 37 1.68 3.03 4.59
N ASP A 38 2.13 3.89 3.68
CA ASP A 38 1.29 4.54 2.66
C ASP A 38 1.58 3.99 1.25
N SER A 39 2.10 2.77 1.16
CA SER A 39 2.43 2.10 -0.10
C SER A 39 2.61 0.61 0.12
N ASP A 40 2.41 -0.22 -0.90
CA ASP A 40 2.66 -1.66 -0.79
C ASP A 40 4.16 -1.94 -0.86
N ILE A 41 4.79 -2.16 0.30
CA ILE A 41 6.22 -2.46 0.44
C ILE A 41 6.49 -3.93 0.80
N SER A 42 5.45 -4.77 0.73
CA SER A 42 5.49 -6.18 1.14
C SER A 42 6.66 -6.94 0.49
N SER A 43 7.00 -6.61 -0.75
CA SER A 43 8.11 -7.20 -1.52
C SER A 43 9.50 -6.87 -0.99
N SER A 44 9.66 -5.74 -0.29
CA SER A 44 10.93 -5.31 0.30
C SER A 44 11.14 -5.85 1.72
N LEU A 45 10.10 -6.46 2.30
CA LEU A 45 10.13 -6.89 3.68
C LEU A 45 10.80 -8.26 3.84
N PRO A 46 11.68 -8.41 4.85
CA PRO A 46 12.29 -9.69 5.14
C PRO A 46 11.22 -10.72 5.50
N THR A 47 11.29 -11.88 4.85
CA THR A 47 10.31 -12.97 5.02
C THR A 47 10.17 -13.41 6.49
N SER A 48 11.26 -13.37 7.25
CA SER A 48 11.24 -13.68 8.68
C SER A 48 10.37 -12.74 9.51
N LEU A 49 10.27 -11.47 9.10
CA LEU A 49 9.41 -10.50 9.76
C LEU A 49 7.94 -10.74 9.36
N LEU A 50 7.67 -11.00 8.08
CA LEU A 50 6.34 -11.34 7.56
C LEU A 50 5.75 -12.62 8.15
N GLN A 51 6.60 -13.60 8.49
CA GLN A 51 6.17 -14.86 9.10
C GLN A 51 5.96 -14.76 10.61
N SER A 52 6.34 -13.65 11.24
CA SER A 52 6.18 -13.48 12.68
C SER A 52 4.71 -13.22 13.03
N PRO A 53 4.11 -13.99 13.96
CA PRO A 53 2.75 -13.70 14.44
C PRO A 53 2.66 -12.41 15.26
N LEU A 54 3.81 -11.81 15.60
CA LEU A 54 3.90 -10.56 16.34
C LEU A 54 4.04 -9.34 15.42
N PHE A 55 4.00 -9.50 14.10
CA PHE A 55 4.21 -8.42 13.15
C PHE A 55 3.02 -8.27 12.20
N GLU A 56 2.51 -7.04 12.09
CA GLU A 56 1.40 -6.69 11.21
C GLU A 56 1.73 -5.42 10.42
N ILE A 57 1.12 -5.28 9.24
CA ILE A 57 1.22 -4.10 8.38
C ILE A 57 -0.16 -3.45 8.28
N ALA A 58 -0.21 -2.13 8.51
CA ALA A 58 -1.39 -1.32 8.29
C ALA A 58 -1.14 -0.37 7.09
N ASN A 59 -1.86 -0.59 5.99
CA ASN A 59 -1.80 0.27 4.82
C ASN A 59 -2.87 1.38 4.90
N ILE A 60 -2.47 2.65 4.84
CA ILE A 60 -3.39 3.80 4.93
C ILE A 60 -3.91 4.31 3.58
N SER A 61 -3.34 3.85 2.46
CA SER A 61 -3.70 4.34 1.10
C SER A 61 -4.86 3.59 0.46
N SER A 62 -5.42 2.56 1.11
CA SER A 62 -6.49 1.74 0.54
C SER A 62 -7.85 2.47 0.58
N SER A 63 -7.98 3.61 -0.08
CA SER A 63 -9.29 4.01 -0.60
C SER A 63 -9.52 3.22 -1.88
N PRO A 64 -10.66 2.51 -2.05
CA PRO A 64 -11.02 2.00 -3.37
C PRO A 64 -11.04 3.18 -4.36
N PRO A 65 -10.60 2.99 -5.62
CA PRO A 65 -10.73 4.05 -6.62
C PRO A 65 -12.20 4.48 -6.64
N ARG A 66 -12.47 5.74 -6.32
CA ARG A 66 -13.81 6.28 -6.53
C ARG A 66 -14.06 6.16 -8.04
N PRO A 67 -15.24 5.71 -8.49
CA PRO A 67 -15.58 5.81 -9.90
C PRO A 67 -15.46 7.29 -10.29
N ASP A 68 -14.49 7.61 -11.14
CA ASP A 68 -14.31 8.96 -11.66
C ASP A 68 -15.61 9.39 -12.38
N PRO A 69 -16.25 10.50 -11.99
CA PRO A 69 -17.48 10.96 -12.64
C PRO A 69 -17.30 11.19 -14.16
N PHE A 70 -16.06 11.42 -14.58
CA PHE A 70 -15.69 11.70 -15.97
C PHE A 70 -15.47 10.45 -16.82
N HIS A 71 -15.49 9.25 -16.24
CA HIS A 71 -15.26 8.02 -17.01
C HIS A 71 -16.39 7.76 -18.02
N HIS A 72 -17.62 8.18 -17.72
CA HIS A 72 -18.73 8.14 -18.69
C HIS A 72 -18.54 9.15 -19.83
N GLN A 73 -17.92 10.29 -19.56
CA GLN A 73 -17.71 11.34 -20.57
C GLN A 73 -16.57 10.96 -21.54
N GLU A 74 -15.48 10.37 -21.04
CA GLU A 74 -14.40 9.87 -21.90
C GLU A 74 -14.88 8.71 -22.79
N GLN A 75 -15.65 7.77 -22.26
CA GLN A 75 -16.25 6.68 -23.04
C GLN A 75 -17.21 7.22 -24.11
N HIS A 76 -18.02 8.23 -23.79
CA HIS A 76 -18.91 8.87 -24.76
C HIS A 76 -18.15 9.64 -25.85
N MET A 77 -17.07 10.35 -25.50
CA MET A 77 -16.24 11.01 -26.51
C MET A 77 -15.51 10.00 -27.41
N LEU A 78 -15.02 8.89 -26.85
CA LEU A 78 -14.37 7.81 -27.62
C LEU A 78 -15.37 7.13 -28.56
N SER A 79 -16.59 6.84 -28.09
CA SER A 79 -17.68 6.31 -28.92
C SER A 79 -18.07 7.27 -30.04
N CYS A 80 -18.09 8.58 -29.76
CA CYS A 80 -18.43 9.59 -30.76
C CYS A 80 -17.32 9.77 -31.81
N LEU A 81 -16.06 9.55 -31.43
CA LEU A 81 -14.94 9.51 -32.39
C LEU A 81 -14.98 8.25 -33.27
N ASP A 82 -15.35 7.11 -32.70
CA ASP A 82 -15.46 5.84 -33.42
C ASP A 82 -16.57 5.91 -34.50
N GLU A 83 -17.71 6.51 -34.17
CA GLU A 83 -18.83 6.77 -35.11
C GLU A 83 -18.45 7.76 -36.23
N LEU A 84 -17.47 8.63 -36.01
CA LEU A 84 -16.96 9.58 -37.01
C LEU A 84 -15.89 8.97 -37.94
N LEU A 85 -15.25 7.87 -37.53
CA LEU A 85 -14.26 7.16 -38.35
C LEU A 85 -14.88 6.10 -39.28
N ASP A 86 -16.13 5.68 -39.02
CA ASP A 86 -16.84 4.68 -39.83
C ASP A 86 -18.22 5.21 -40.30
N PRO A 87 -18.29 6.02 -41.38
CA PRO A 87 -19.55 6.59 -41.86
C PRO A 87 -20.44 5.63 -42.68
N GLU A 88 -20.20 4.32 -42.68
CA GLU A 88 -20.99 3.34 -43.46
C GLU A 88 -21.31 2.07 -42.65
N SER A 89 -22.40 2.09 -41.88
CA SER A 89 -23.22 0.90 -41.56
C SER A 89 -24.69 1.27 -41.41
#